data_AF-W4V5P1-F1
#
_entry.id   AF-W4V5P1-F1
#
_cell.length_a   1.000
_cell.length_b   1.000
_cell.length_c   1.000
_cell.angle_alpha   90.00
_cell.angle_beta   90.00
_cell.angle_gamma   90.00
#
_symmetry.space_group_name_H-M   'P 1'
#
loop_
_entity.id
_entity.type
_entity.pdbx_description
1 polymer ?
#
loop_
_entity_poly.entity_id
_entity_poly.type
_entity_poly.pdbx_seq_one_letter_code
_entity_poly.pdbx_strand_id
1 'polypeptide(L)'
;MSTVNLGFENNLWEMADKLRGNIEASEYKHVVLGLIFLKYISDAFEERYNELVAEGEGFEEDIDAYTEVNVFTYRKRPVGII
;
A
#
# COMPACT_ATOMS: atom_id res chain seq x y z
N MET A 1 -19.17 10.10 -22.31
CA MET A 1 -19.43 10.17 -20.86
C MET A 1 -19.63 8.75 -20.35
N SER A 2 -18.60 8.18 -19.75
CA SER A 2 -18.60 6.78 -19.31
C SER A 2 -19.45 6.63 -18.05
N THR A 3 -20.56 5.92 -18.16
CA THR A 3 -21.44 5.50 -17.05
C THR A 3 -20.77 4.36 -16.28
N VAL A 4 -19.69 4.65 -15.57
CA VAL A 4 -19.01 3.64 -14.75
C VAL A 4 -19.46 3.84 -13.29
N ASN A 5 -19.92 2.75 -12.68
CA ASN A 5 -19.65 2.42 -11.27
C ASN A 5 -20.59 2.79 -10.10
N LEU A 6 -21.83 3.26 -10.25
CA LEU A 6 -22.72 3.45 -9.06
C LEU A 6 -22.92 2.17 -8.21
N GLY A 7 -22.93 0.98 -8.81
CA GLY A 7 -23.05 -0.29 -8.08
C GLY A 7 -21.74 -0.81 -7.46
N PHE A 8 -20.60 -0.42 -8.02
CA PHE A 8 -19.27 -0.80 -7.50
C PHE A 8 -18.85 0.12 -6.36
N GLU A 9 -19.12 1.42 -6.48
CA GLU A 9 -18.89 2.42 -5.43
C GLU A 9 -19.66 2.09 -4.15
N ASN A 10 -20.92 1.69 -4.27
CA ASN A 10 -21.73 1.27 -3.11
C ASN A 10 -21.16 0.02 -2.43
N ASN A 11 -20.74 -0.99 -3.20
CA ASN A 11 -20.07 -2.17 -2.63
C ASN A 11 -18.74 -1.80 -1.96
N LEU A 12 -17.95 -0.93 -2.59
CA LEU A 12 -16.68 -0.46 -2.02
C LEU A 12 -16.91 0.31 -0.72
N TRP A 13 -17.96 1.15 -0.67
CA TRP A 13 -18.40 1.84 0.54
C TRP A 13 -18.84 0.87 1.64
N GLU A 14 -19.65 -0.14 1.33
CA GLU A 14 -20.05 -1.15 2.31
C GLU A 14 -18.89 -1.99 2.82
N MET A 15 -17.93 -2.36 1.95
CA MET A 15 -16.72 -3.06 2.34
C MET A 15 -15.83 -2.19 3.23
N ALA A 16 -15.69 -0.90 2.90
CA ALA A 16 -14.96 0.06 3.71
C ALA A 16 -15.62 0.30 5.07
N ASP A 17 -16.95 0.40 5.13
CA ASP A 17 -17.69 0.55 6.40
C ASP A 17 -17.56 -0.69 7.29
N LYS A 18 -17.59 -1.90 6.70
CA LYS A 18 -17.31 -3.15 7.43
C LYS A 18 -15.87 -3.22 7.94
N LEU A 19 -14.89 -2.75 7.16
CA LEU A 19 -13.48 -2.71 7.57
C LEU A 19 -13.23 -1.65 8.64
N ARG A 20 -13.96 -0.52 8.61
CA ARG A 20 -13.86 0.56 9.59
C ARG A 20 -14.35 0.14 10.98
N GLY A 21 -15.28 -0.81 11.07
CA GLY A 21 -15.84 -1.23 12.36
C GLY A 21 -16.41 -0.05 13.18
N ASN A 22 -16.42 -0.16 14.50
CA ASN A 22 -16.91 0.88 15.42
C ASN A 22 -15.80 1.87 15.81
N ILE A 23 -15.14 2.51 14.85
CA ILE A 23 -14.21 3.61 15.14
C ILE A 23 -15.03 4.87 15.42
N GLU A 24 -14.86 5.45 16.62
CA GLU A 24 -15.50 6.70 16.99
C GLU A 24 -14.96 7.85 16.13
N ALA A 25 -15.78 8.85 15.81
CA ALA A 25 -15.39 9.96 14.91
C ALA A 25 -14.14 10.73 15.38
N SER A 26 -13.85 10.68 16.69
CA SER A 26 -12.68 11.25 17.35
C SER A 26 -11.36 10.51 16.99
N GLU A 27 -11.43 9.20 16.73
CA GLU A 27 -10.31 8.32 16.37
C GLU A 27 -10.11 8.17 14.86
N TYR A 28 -11.13 8.51 14.06
CA TYR A 28 -11.08 8.45 12.59
C TYR A 28 -9.87 9.20 12.00
N LYS A 29 -9.47 10.33 12.59
CA LYS A 29 -8.30 11.10 12.15
C LYS A 29 -6.98 10.33 12.26
N HIS A 30 -6.82 9.50 13.29
CA HIS A 30 -5.59 8.74 13.52
C HIS A 30 -5.50 7.57 12.55
N VAL A 31 -6.63 6.91 12.29
CA VAL A 31 -6.74 5.79 11.36
C VAL A 31 -6.53 6.25 9.93
N VAL A 32 -7.18 7.34 9.50
CA VAL A 32 -7.02 7.90 8.15
C VAL A 32 -5.59 8.37 7.92
N LEU A 33 -4.98 9.06 8.88
CA LEU A 33 -3.58 9.47 8.76
C LEU A 33 -2.63 8.26 8.66
N GLY A 34 -2.89 7.21 9.44
CA GLY A 34 -2.15 5.95 9.37
C GLY A 34 -2.30 5.24 8.01
N LEU A 35 -3.50 5.25 7.43
CA LEU A 35 -3.76 4.67 6.11
C LEU A 35 -3.10 5.46 4.97
N ILE A 36 -3.14 6.80 5.03
CA ILE A 36 -2.43 7.67 4.06
C ILE A 36 -0.92 7.43 4.16
N PHE A 37 -0.40 7.36 5.39
CA PHE A 37 1.01 7.07 5.62
C PHE A 37 1.41 5.69 5.11
N LEU A 38 0.59 4.66 5.35
CA LEU A 38 0.83 3.31 4.85
C LEU A 38 0.81 3.26 3.31
N LYS A 39 -0.15 3.98 2.70
CA LYS A 39 -0.21 4.11 1.24
C LYS A 39 1.04 4.79 0.69
N TYR A 40 1.47 5.87 1.31
CA TYR A 40 2.69 6.58 0.93
C TYR A 40 3.94 5.68 0.98
N ILE A 41 4.13 4.92 2.06
CA ILE A 41 5.25 3.96 2.16
C ILE A 41 5.13 2.85 1.12
N SER A 42 3.92 2.33 0.91
CA SER A 42 3.69 1.29 -0.09
C SER A 42 4.05 1.75 -1.49
N ASP A 43 3.72 3.00 -1.83
CA ASP A 43 3.98 3.58 -3.15
C ASP A 43 5.48 3.84 -3.35
N ALA A 44 6.16 4.41 -2.36
CA ALA A 44 7.60 4.62 -2.41
C ALA A 44 8.39 3.31 -2.51
N PHE A 45 7.92 2.26 -1.82
CA PHE A 45 8.52 0.92 -1.92
C PHE A 45 8.31 0.31 -3.30
N GLU A 46 7.10 0.40 -3.85
CA GLU A 46 6.78 -0.17 -5.18
C GLU A 46 7.52 0.57 -6.30
N GLU A 47 7.66 1.89 -6.21
CA GLU A 47 8.46 2.69 -7.13
C GLU A 47 9.92 2.25 -7.11
N ARG A 48 10.54 2.16 -5.92
CA ARG A 48 11.93 1.72 -5.78
C ARG A 48 12.14 0.26 -6.21
N TYR A 49 11.18 -0.62 -5.92
CA TYR A 49 11.21 -2.01 -6.37
C TYR A 49 11.21 -2.06 -7.90
N ASN A 50 10.32 -1.32 -8.57
CA ASN A 50 10.24 -1.30 -10.03
C ASN A 50 11.50 -0.71 -10.68
N GLU A 51 12.14 0.28 -10.05
CA GLU A 51 13.45 0.78 -10.49
C GLU A 51 14.52 -0.31 -10.42
N LEU A 52 14.63 -1.01 -9.28
CA LEU A 52 15.62 -2.08 -9.08
C LEU A 52 15.39 -3.27 -10.02
N VAL A 53 14.13 -3.61 -10.29
CA VAL A 53 13.75 -4.63 -11.30
C VAL A 53 14.20 -4.19 -12.70
N ALA A 54 14.01 -2.90 -13.04
CA ALA A 54 14.38 -2.36 -14.34
C ALA A 54 15.90 -2.25 -14.53
N GLU A 55 16.64 -1.95 -13.46
CA GLU A 55 18.11 -1.98 -13.43
C GLU A 55 18.66 -3.40 -13.63
N GLY A 56 17.92 -4.43 -13.20
CA GLY A 56 18.22 -5.83 -13.51
C GLY A 56 19.48 -6.38 -12.83
N GLU A 57 20.02 -5.66 -11.84
CA GLU A 57 21.22 -6.05 -11.09
C GLU A 57 20.91 -7.03 -9.94
N GLY A 58 19.64 -7.37 -9.71
CA GLY A 58 19.22 -8.37 -8.72
C GLY A 58 19.20 -7.86 -7.27
N PHE A 59 19.31 -6.54 -7.07
CA PHE A 59 19.23 -5.90 -5.74
C PHE A 59 17.79 -5.67 -5.25
N GLU A 60 16.78 -6.21 -5.94
CA GLU A 60 15.37 -6.08 -5.57
C GLU A 60 15.06 -6.54 -4.14
N GLU A 61 15.82 -7.51 -3.64
CA GLU A 61 15.68 -8.08 -2.29
C GLU A 61 16.69 -7.50 -1.29
N ASP A 62 17.59 -6.63 -1.73
CA ASP A 62 18.65 -6.06 -0.88
C ASP A 62 18.12 -4.85 -0.10
N ILE A 63 18.28 -4.88 1.22
CA ILE A 63 17.80 -3.83 2.14
C ILE A 63 18.60 -2.54 1.94
N ASP A 64 19.86 -2.66 1.55
CA ASP A 64 20.75 -1.51 1.40
C ASP A 64 20.30 -0.61 0.24
N ALA A 65 19.81 -1.21 -0.86
CA ALA A 65 19.29 -0.50 -2.03
C ALA A 65 18.06 0.39 -1.76
N TYR A 66 17.29 0.08 -0.70
CA TYR A 66 16.16 0.91 -0.23
C TYR A 66 16.61 1.93 0.83
N THR A 67 17.60 1.57 1.65
CA THR A 67 18.11 2.46 2.71
C THR A 67 18.84 3.66 2.13
N GLU A 68 19.53 3.51 1.00
CA GLU A 68 20.20 4.61 0.28
C GLU A 68 19.25 5.74 -0.14
N VAL A 69 18.01 5.40 -0.47
CA VAL A 69 16.97 6.35 -0.88
C VAL A 69 16.00 6.71 0.25
N ASN A 70 16.28 6.29 1.48
CA ASN A 70 15.42 6.46 2.66
C ASN A 70 14.01 5.86 2.48
N VAL A 71 13.90 4.79 1.70
CA VAL A 71 12.63 4.07 1.48
C VAL A 71 12.50 2.98 2.53
N PHE A 72 11.38 2.99 3.26
CA PHE A 72 11.10 2.00 4.29
C PHE A 72 10.72 0.66 3.64
N THR A 73 11.60 -0.34 3.74
CA THR A 73 11.35 -1.71 3.29
C THR A 73 10.67 -2.54 4.38
N TYR A 74 9.69 -3.35 3.98
CA TYR A 74 9.06 -4.34 4.85
C TYR A 74 9.30 -5.74 4.30
N ARG A 75 9.56 -6.71 5.18
CA ARG A 75 9.80 -8.10 4.81
C ARG A 75 8.54 -8.71 4.19
N LYS A 76 8.39 -8.63 2.87
CA LYS A 76 7.49 -9.56 2.17
C LYS A 76 8.09 -10.94 2.38
N ARG A 77 7.40 -11.79 3.15
CA ARG A 77 7.68 -13.22 3.09
C ARG A 77 7.34 -13.65 1.66
N PRO A 78 8.24 -14.33 0.93
CA PRO A 78 7.83 -14.94 -0.32
C PRO A 78 6.69 -15.89 0.03
N VAL A 79 5.51 -15.65 -0.56
CA VAL A 79 4.46 -16.65 -0.57
C VAL A 79 4.99 -17.74 -1.48
N GLY A 80 5.70 -18.70 -0.87
CA GLY A 80 6.16 -19.89 -1.55
C GLY A 80 4.96 -20.56 -2.19
N ILE A 81 4.99 -20.65 -3.52
CA ILE A 81 4.12 -21.50 -4.30
C ILE A 81 4.39 -22.94 -3.82
N ILE A 82 3.41 -23.52 -3.14
CA ILE A 82 3.20 -24.97 -3.05
C ILE A 82 2.31 -25.39 -4.20
#